data_AF-A0A1A2EA37-F1
#
_entry.id   AF-A0A1A2EA37-F1
#
_cell.length_a   1.000
_cell.length_b   1.000
_cell.length_c   1.000
_cell.angle_alpha   90.00
_cell.angle_beta   90.00
_cell.angle_gamma   90.00
#
_symmetry.space_group_name_H-M   'P 1'
#
loop_
_entity.id
_entity.type
_entity.pdbx_description
1 polymer ?
#
loop_
_entity_poly.entity_id
_entity_poly.type
_entity_poly.pdbx_seq_one_letter_code
_entity_poly.pdbx_strand_id
1 'polypeptide(L)'
;MRFNPPPNWPPAPPGWAPDANWAPDPSWPPPPPGWQLWVDDTTPVPYPPYGAPWPMPMPEHRPRKVLWLSLAAAAVALVVVVGLVLSFGGRLTAEEKPSRKPDITELTSDMLVDRASFPDPSGGKWISGVNDAGDAPSEMPNLTVDPPECADFYSSPTSATQTATATLAKLQPGGLHSMRVRLALTPDRPNLKAFVDKCQSFRQTFEAGGRSVTTDIQLSPLDAEGVPPWAVATVITSSSKAAIRLPIAITASTISGYYRGVLVVATSNDIGLRTGNDDADDDAANAEALVKLFNTQIEKLEAAP
;
A
#
# COMPACT_ATOMS: atom_id res chain seq x y z
N MET A 1 -17.33 16.47 27.44
CA MET A 1 -16.07 16.97 28.02
C MET A 1 -14.86 16.55 27.17
N ARG A 2 -14.18 17.53 26.56
CA ARG A 2 -12.94 17.42 25.79
C ARG A 2 -11.90 18.36 26.38
N PHE A 3 -10.66 17.92 26.43
CA PHE A 3 -9.53 18.74 26.90
C PHE A 3 -9.08 19.73 25.82
N ASN A 4 -8.96 21.00 26.18
CA ASN A 4 -8.57 22.11 25.30
C ASN A 4 -7.28 22.78 25.83
N PRO A 5 -6.08 22.23 25.53
CA PRO A 5 -4.83 22.81 26.01
C PRO A 5 -4.60 24.19 25.38
N PRO A 6 -4.14 25.19 26.16
CA PRO A 6 -3.80 26.49 25.60
C PRO A 6 -2.56 26.39 24.70
N PRO A 7 -2.40 27.30 23.72
CA PRO A 7 -1.33 27.21 22.72
C PRO A 7 0.10 27.28 23.27
N ASN A 8 0.26 27.77 24.51
CA ASN A 8 1.53 27.89 25.22
C ASN A 8 1.91 26.66 26.05
N TRP A 9 1.12 25.59 26.00
CA TRP A 9 1.42 24.31 26.65
C TRP A 9 1.99 23.29 25.67
N PRO A 10 2.75 22.29 26.16
CA PRO A 10 3.21 21.21 25.29
C PRO A 10 2.01 20.47 24.66
N PRO A 11 2.10 20.06 23.38
CA PRO A 11 1.02 19.35 22.71
C PRO A 11 0.77 18.00 23.38
N ALA A 12 -0.50 17.68 23.61
CA ALA A 12 -0.88 16.38 24.16
C ALA A 12 -0.63 15.25 23.14
N PRO A 13 -0.17 14.05 23.58
CA PRO A 13 -0.06 12.90 22.71
C PRO A 13 -1.40 12.52 22.06
N PRO A 14 -1.41 11.95 20.84
CA PRO A 14 -2.64 11.48 20.20
C PRO A 14 -3.39 10.48 21.09
N GLY A 15 -4.69 10.72 21.31
CA GLY A 15 -5.55 9.84 22.11
C GLY A 15 -5.47 10.05 23.63
N TRP A 16 -4.68 11.00 24.12
CA TRP A 16 -4.62 11.33 25.53
C TRP A 16 -5.75 12.28 25.95
N ALA A 17 -6.45 11.94 27.03
CA ALA A 17 -7.40 12.81 27.72
C ALA A 17 -7.17 12.68 29.23
N PRO A 18 -7.05 13.79 29.99
CA PRO A 18 -6.92 13.72 31.44
C PRO A 18 -8.25 13.26 32.09
N ASP A 19 -8.20 12.85 33.36
CA ASP A 19 -9.42 12.66 34.16
C ASP A 19 -9.96 14.00 34.70
N ALA A 20 -11.18 13.98 35.26
CA ALA A 20 -11.86 15.18 35.74
C ALA A 20 -11.17 15.90 36.92
N ASN A 21 -10.26 15.24 37.63
CA ASN A 21 -9.53 15.79 38.78
C ASN A 21 -8.10 16.23 38.41
N TRP A 22 -7.74 16.15 37.13
CA TRP A 22 -6.43 16.53 36.65
C TRP A 22 -6.20 18.04 36.77
N ALA A 23 -5.02 18.39 37.27
CA ALA A 23 -4.51 19.76 37.33
C ALA A 23 -3.22 19.88 36.51
N PRO A 24 -2.97 21.03 35.87
CA PRO A 24 -1.76 21.24 35.09
C PRO A 24 -0.51 21.22 35.96
N ASP A 25 0.60 20.83 35.34
CA ASP A 25 1.92 20.89 35.97
C ASP A 25 2.23 22.35 36.38
N PRO A 26 2.61 22.63 37.63
CA PRO A 26 2.93 23.98 38.10
C PRO A 26 4.05 24.69 37.33
N SER A 27 4.90 23.94 36.62
CA SER A 27 5.96 24.49 35.77
C SER A 27 5.43 25.07 34.45
N TRP A 28 4.18 24.79 34.08
CA TRP A 28 3.58 25.30 32.85
C TRP A 28 3.10 26.75 33.03
N PRO A 29 3.21 27.59 31.98
CA PRO A 29 2.67 28.94 32.04
C PRO A 29 1.18 28.92 32.39
N PRO A 30 0.67 29.88 33.18
CA PRO A 30 -0.74 29.93 33.50
C PRO A 30 -1.59 30.07 32.24
N PRO A 31 -2.80 29.52 32.21
CA PRO A 31 -3.70 29.68 31.08
C PRO A 31 -4.09 31.16 30.93
N PRO A 32 -4.39 31.63 29.70
CA PRO A 32 -4.91 32.97 29.48
C PRO A 32 -6.19 33.23 30.30
N PRO A 33 -6.44 34.49 30.72
CA PRO A 33 -7.67 34.83 31.45
C PRO A 33 -8.93 34.38 30.68
N GLY A 34 -9.81 33.65 31.36
CA GLY A 34 -11.06 33.14 30.78
C GLY A 34 -10.93 31.85 29.96
N TRP A 35 -9.74 31.24 29.88
CA TRP A 35 -9.56 29.99 29.17
C TRP A 35 -10.23 28.80 29.88
N GLN A 36 -11.01 28.03 29.13
CA GLN A 36 -11.65 26.81 29.61
C GLN A 36 -10.84 25.59 29.15
N LEU A 37 -10.22 24.89 30.11
CA LEU A 37 -9.46 23.67 29.86
C LEU A 37 -10.36 22.48 29.51
N TRP A 38 -11.62 22.54 29.96
CA TRP A 38 -12.64 21.52 29.72
C TRP A 38 -13.81 22.15 28.98
N VAL A 39 -14.09 21.64 27.79
CA VAL A 39 -15.22 22.06 26.97
C VAL A 39 -16.18 20.89 26.76
N ASP A 40 -17.47 21.12 26.84
CA ASP A 40 -18.44 20.09 26.46
C ASP A 40 -18.60 20.03 24.94
N ASP A 41 -18.49 18.83 24.37
CA ASP A 41 -18.65 18.59 22.93
C ASP A 41 -20.13 18.66 22.49
N THR A 42 -21.07 18.92 23.41
CA THR A 42 -22.52 18.86 23.18
C THR A 42 -23.22 20.21 23.02
N THR A 43 -22.49 21.32 22.86
CA THR A 43 -23.12 22.61 22.50
C THR A 43 -22.93 22.93 21.01
N PRO A 44 -24.00 22.97 20.19
CA PRO A 44 -23.92 23.47 18.83
C PRO A 44 -23.45 24.92 18.86
N VAL A 45 -22.38 25.22 18.13
CA VAL A 45 -21.96 26.61 17.91
C VAL A 45 -23.12 27.33 17.21
N PRO A 46 -23.69 28.40 17.77
CA PRO A 46 -24.71 29.16 17.07
C PRO A 46 -24.04 29.82 15.86
N TYR A 47 -24.42 29.38 14.65
CA TYR A 47 -24.08 30.13 13.45
C TYR A 47 -24.71 31.52 13.56
N PRO A 48 -23.97 32.61 13.31
CA PRO A 48 -24.61 33.91 13.15
C PRO A 48 -25.54 33.84 11.92
N PRO A 49 -26.75 34.42 11.98
CA PRO A 49 -27.62 34.48 10.81
C PRO A 49 -26.90 35.21 9.67
N TYR A 50 -27.03 34.68 8.46
CA TYR A 50 -26.44 35.25 7.24
C TYR A 50 -26.78 36.75 7.14
N GLY A 51 -25.75 37.62 7.15
CA GLY A 51 -25.88 39.05 6.81
C GLY A 51 -25.27 40.08 7.77
N ALA A 52 -24.65 39.70 8.89
CA ALA A 52 -23.96 40.67 9.76
C ALA A 52 -22.48 40.86 9.37
N PRO A 53 -21.98 42.10 9.16
CA PRO A 53 -20.56 42.36 8.94
C PRO A 53 -19.75 42.20 10.23
N TRP A 54 -18.58 41.57 10.12
CA TRP A 54 -17.65 41.34 11.22
C TRP A 54 -17.14 42.65 11.85
N PRO A 55 -17.00 42.74 13.19
CA PRO A 55 -16.30 43.85 13.82
C PRO A 55 -14.79 43.73 13.55
N MET A 56 -14.26 44.63 12.73
CA MET A 56 -12.83 44.73 12.46
C MET A 56 -12.11 45.35 13.67
N PRO A 57 -11.00 44.79 14.17
CA PRO A 57 -10.18 45.45 15.18
C PRO A 57 -9.44 46.64 14.57
N MET A 58 -9.51 47.82 15.23
CA MET A 58 -8.69 48.97 14.86
C MET A 58 -7.21 48.74 15.21
N PRO A 59 -6.24 49.23 14.42
CA PRO A 59 -4.83 49.11 14.74
C PRO A 59 -4.40 50.17 15.78
N GLU A 60 -3.83 49.71 16.91
CA GLU A 60 -3.12 50.58 17.86
C GLU A 60 -1.76 51.03 17.29
N HIS A 61 -1.46 52.33 17.43
CA HIS A 61 -0.16 52.90 17.07
C HIS A 61 0.94 52.51 18.06
N ARG A 62 1.94 51.73 17.62
CA ARG A 62 3.21 51.51 18.37
C ARG A 62 4.40 52.26 17.72
N PRO A 63 5.27 52.91 18.51
CA PRO A 63 6.29 53.83 18.00
C PRO A 63 7.53 53.13 17.37
N ARG A 64 8.00 53.72 16.26
CA ARG A 64 9.01 53.27 15.27
C ARG A 64 10.42 52.87 15.77
N LYS A 65 10.73 52.90 17.06
CA LYS A 65 12.09 52.61 17.56
C LYS A 65 12.36 51.13 17.86
N VAL A 66 11.31 50.31 17.97
CA VAL A 66 11.45 48.85 18.19
C VAL A 66 11.70 48.10 16.87
N LEU A 67 11.31 48.69 15.73
CA LEU A 67 11.34 48.04 14.41
C LEU A 67 12.76 47.76 13.89
N TRP A 68 13.75 48.58 14.27
CA TRP A 68 15.12 48.47 13.75
C TRP A 68 15.96 47.40 14.46
N LEU A 69 15.67 47.10 15.73
CA LEU A 69 16.35 46.03 16.46
C LEU A 69 15.77 44.64 16.12
N SER A 70 14.47 44.56 15.81
CA SER A 70 13.83 43.30 15.40
C SER A 70 14.26 42.83 14.00
N LEU A 71 14.56 43.74 13.07
CA LEU A 71 14.99 43.37 11.70
C LEU A 71 16.40 42.76 11.67
N ALA A 72 17.32 43.26 12.49
CA ALA A 72 18.68 42.71 12.59
C ALA A 72 18.69 41.33 13.27
N ALA A 73 17.90 41.14 14.33
CA ALA A 73 17.77 39.85 15.02
C ALA A 73 17.02 38.81 14.16
N ALA A 74 15.99 39.22 13.42
CA ALA A 74 15.26 38.34 12.51
C ALA A 74 16.13 37.89 11.32
N ALA A 75 16.98 38.77 10.77
CA ALA A 75 17.88 38.39 9.68
C ALA A 75 18.94 37.36 10.12
N VAL A 76 19.53 37.51 11.31
CA VAL A 76 20.51 36.55 11.84
C VAL A 76 19.85 35.22 12.23
N ALA A 77 18.67 35.26 12.86
CA ALA A 77 17.91 34.05 13.18
C ALA A 77 17.48 33.31 11.93
N LEU A 78 17.07 34.02 10.87
CA LEU A 78 16.66 33.39 9.61
C LEU A 78 17.86 32.82 8.85
N VAL A 79 19.04 33.44 8.89
CA VAL A 79 20.27 32.86 8.32
C VAL A 79 20.74 31.63 9.10
N VAL A 80 20.61 31.62 10.44
CA VAL A 80 20.94 30.46 11.27
C VAL A 80 19.94 29.33 11.07
N VAL A 81 18.63 29.62 10.99
CA VAL A 81 17.59 28.63 10.72
C VAL A 81 17.69 28.10 9.30
N VAL A 82 17.92 28.95 8.28
CA VAL A 82 18.15 28.50 6.90
C VAL A 82 19.47 27.72 6.80
N GLY A 83 20.54 28.13 7.49
CA GLY A 83 21.80 27.39 7.56
C GLY A 83 21.66 26.02 8.24
N LEU A 84 20.88 25.93 9.32
CA LEU A 84 20.54 24.68 10.00
C LEU A 84 19.61 23.81 9.16
N VAL A 85 18.59 24.38 8.51
CA VAL A 85 17.68 23.65 7.61
C VAL A 85 18.42 23.19 6.35
N LEU A 86 19.40 23.92 5.84
CA LEU A 86 20.23 23.47 4.72
C LEU A 86 21.31 22.46 5.15
N SER A 87 21.81 22.52 6.39
CA SER A 87 22.80 21.56 6.91
C SER A 87 22.19 20.27 7.46
N PHE A 88 20.95 20.30 7.96
CA PHE A 88 20.23 19.12 8.49
C PHE A 88 19.08 18.64 7.60
N GLY A 89 18.46 19.51 6.78
CA GLY A 89 17.32 19.17 5.93
C GLY A 89 17.69 18.59 4.56
N GLY A 90 18.98 18.52 4.21
CA GLY A 90 19.45 17.84 3.00
C GLY A 90 19.37 16.31 3.05
N ARG A 91 19.01 15.73 4.21
CA ARG A 91 18.68 14.31 4.35
C ARG A 91 17.17 14.14 4.53
N LEU A 92 16.39 14.71 3.62
CA LEU A 92 15.14 14.08 3.24
C LEU A 92 15.53 12.67 2.80
N THR A 93 15.06 11.68 3.54
CA THR A 93 15.24 10.26 3.23
C THR A 93 14.84 10.05 1.78
N ALA A 94 15.82 10.02 0.88
CA ALA A 94 15.61 9.46 -0.43
C ALA A 94 15.11 8.06 -0.17
N GLU A 95 13.86 7.77 -0.56
CA GLU A 95 13.28 6.43 -0.49
C GLU A 95 14.35 5.47 -1.01
N GLU A 96 14.95 4.70 -0.08
CA GLU A 96 16.20 4.02 -0.38
C GLU A 96 15.87 2.93 -1.39
N LYS A 97 16.22 3.19 -2.66
CA LYS A 97 15.93 2.28 -3.75
C LYS A 97 16.50 0.90 -3.36
N PRO A 98 15.76 -0.18 -3.61
CA PRO A 98 16.17 -1.52 -3.19
C PRO A 98 17.43 -2.02 -3.92
N SER A 99 17.89 -1.31 -4.96
CA SER A 99 19.17 -1.51 -5.62
C SER A 99 19.85 -0.18 -5.94
N ARG A 100 21.19 -0.19 -5.96
CA ARG A 100 22.04 0.92 -6.42
C ARG A 100 22.29 0.89 -7.93
N LYS A 101 21.93 -0.20 -8.60
CA LYS A 101 22.08 -0.35 -10.06
C LYS A 101 21.07 0.54 -10.80
N PRO A 102 21.36 0.92 -12.05
CA PRO A 102 20.40 1.65 -12.87
C PRO A 102 19.11 0.86 -13.07
N ASP A 103 18.01 1.58 -13.30
CA ASP A 103 16.72 0.99 -13.64
C ASP A 103 16.85 0.17 -14.93
N ILE A 104 16.16 -0.98 -14.98
CA ILE A 104 16.07 -1.82 -16.17
C ILE A 104 15.07 -1.17 -17.13
N THR A 105 15.46 -1.04 -18.40
CA THR A 105 14.65 -0.39 -19.45
C THR A 105 14.14 -1.35 -20.51
N GLU A 106 14.63 -2.59 -20.53
CA GLU A 106 14.24 -3.63 -21.49
C GLU A 106 14.23 -4.99 -20.76
N LEU A 107 13.15 -5.75 -20.91
CA LEU A 107 13.02 -7.09 -20.35
C LEU A 107 13.54 -8.12 -21.34
N THR A 108 14.34 -9.07 -20.84
CA THR A 108 14.78 -10.23 -21.61
C THR A 108 14.36 -11.51 -20.90
N SER A 109 14.23 -12.61 -21.65
CA SER A 109 13.86 -13.92 -21.10
C SER A 109 14.87 -14.40 -20.03
N ASP A 110 16.14 -14.01 -20.17
CA ASP A 110 17.20 -14.36 -19.22
C ASP A 110 17.03 -13.69 -17.85
N MET A 111 16.17 -12.69 -17.73
CA MET A 111 15.83 -12.07 -16.46
C MET A 111 14.76 -12.85 -15.68
N LEU A 112 14.02 -13.77 -16.31
CA LEU A 112 13.00 -14.58 -15.63
C LEU A 112 13.61 -15.77 -14.91
N VAL A 113 13.12 -16.07 -13.70
CA VAL A 113 13.47 -17.31 -12.98
C VAL A 113 13.21 -18.56 -13.82
N ASP A 114 14.12 -19.52 -13.73
CA ASP A 114 13.97 -20.81 -14.41
C ASP A 114 13.01 -21.72 -13.66
N ARG A 115 12.50 -22.75 -14.35
CA ARG A 115 11.60 -23.77 -13.78
C ARG A 115 12.10 -24.37 -12.47
N ALA A 116 13.42 -24.55 -12.31
CA ALA A 116 14.03 -25.10 -11.10
C ALA A 116 13.85 -24.24 -9.84
N SER A 117 13.48 -22.96 -10.01
CA SER A 117 13.23 -22.03 -8.91
C SER A 117 11.84 -22.18 -8.30
N PHE A 118 10.93 -22.87 -9.01
CA PHE A 118 9.56 -23.13 -8.55
C PHE A 118 9.53 -24.35 -7.63
N PRO A 119 8.65 -24.38 -6.61
CA PRO A 119 8.51 -25.55 -5.75
C PRO A 119 7.99 -26.73 -6.56
N ASP A 120 8.54 -27.91 -6.23
CA ASP A 120 8.34 -29.15 -6.99
C ASP A 120 8.43 -28.88 -8.51
N PRO A 121 9.63 -28.70 -9.08
CA PRO A 121 9.75 -28.41 -10.51
C PRO A 121 9.36 -29.60 -11.41
N SER A 122 9.11 -30.78 -10.83
CA SER A 122 8.82 -32.01 -11.55
C SER A 122 7.34 -32.06 -12.00
N GLY A 123 7.07 -32.43 -13.26
CA GLY A 123 5.69 -32.44 -13.79
C GLY A 123 5.05 -31.05 -13.90
N GLY A 124 3.75 -30.99 -14.25
CA GLY A 124 3.05 -29.73 -14.52
C GLY A 124 3.35 -29.09 -15.87
N LYS A 125 2.52 -28.11 -16.24
CA LYS A 125 2.66 -27.30 -17.45
C LYS A 125 3.53 -26.09 -17.15
N TRP A 126 4.64 -25.95 -17.89
CA TRP A 126 5.56 -24.83 -17.84
C TRP A 126 5.30 -23.86 -19.00
N ILE A 127 5.27 -22.56 -18.71
CA ILE A 127 5.15 -21.49 -19.69
C ILE A 127 6.11 -20.37 -19.28
N SER A 128 6.97 -19.93 -20.20
CA SER A 128 7.89 -18.82 -19.96
C SER A 128 8.13 -18.01 -21.23
N GLY A 129 8.21 -16.69 -21.12
CA GLY A 129 8.51 -15.82 -22.25
C GLY A 129 8.38 -14.33 -21.95
N VAL A 130 8.88 -13.51 -22.87
CA VAL A 130 8.68 -12.05 -22.91
C VAL A 130 7.69 -11.75 -24.02
N ASN A 131 6.68 -10.92 -23.72
CA ASN A 131 5.73 -10.41 -24.69
C ASN A 131 5.73 -8.87 -24.62
N ASP A 132 5.60 -8.23 -25.77
CA ASP A 132 5.22 -6.82 -25.81
C ASP A 132 3.85 -6.65 -25.13
N ALA A 133 3.65 -5.54 -24.41
CA ALA A 133 2.44 -5.37 -23.62
C ALA A 133 1.18 -5.34 -24.51
N GLY A 134 0.27 -6.28 -24.26
CA GLY A 134 -0.96 -6.46 -25.04
C GLY A 134 -1.15 -7.85 -25.64
N ASP A 135 -0.08 -8.66 -25.74
CA ASP A 135 -0.13 -9.99 -26.40
C ASP A 135 -0.29 -11.18 -25.44
N ALA A 136 -0.32 -10.95 -24.12
CA ALA A 136 -0.72 -12.00 -23.19
C ALA A 136 -2.25 -12.12 -23.21
N PRO A 137 -2.85 -13.22 -23.71
CA PRO A 137 -4.29 -13.39 -23.66
C PRO A 137 -4.74 -13.27 -22.20
N SER A 138 -5.83 -12.52 -21.96
CA SER A 138 -6.47 -12.48 -20.65
C SER A 138 -6.72 -13.92 -20.20
N GLU A 139 -5.99 -14.38 -19.18
CA GLU A 139 -6.06 -15.78 -18.74
C GLU A 139 -7.46 -16.13 -18.20
N MET A 140 -8.21 -15.10 -17.80
CA MET A 140 -9.62 -15.16 -17.49
C MET A 140 -10.37 -14.19 -18.41
N PRO A 141 -10.63 -14.53 -19.67
CA PRO A 141 -11.22 -13.60 -20.65
C PRO A 141 -12.66 -13.19 -20.30
N ASN A 142 -13.30 -13.91 -19.38
CA ASN A 142 -14.66 -13.66 -18.94
C ASN A 142 -14.72 -13.14 -17.49
N LEU A 143 -13.62 -12.59 -16.97
CA LEU A 143 -13.58 -11.96 -15.65
C LEU A 143 -13.77 -10.45 -15.79
N THR A 144 -14.77 -9.90 -15.11
CA THR A 144 -14.97 -8.46 -14.95
C THR A 144 -14.75 -8.08 -13.48
N VAL A 145 -14.02 -7.00 -13.22
CA VAL A 145 -13.72 -6.50 -11.87
C VAL A 145 -14.32 -5.10 -11.71
N ASP A 146 -14.95 -4.86 -10.56
CA ASP A 146 -15.54 -3.57 -10.17
C ASP A 146 -14.99 -3.14 -8.80
N PRO A 147 -14.21 -2.04 -8.71
CA PRO A 147 -13.91 -1.11 -9.80
C PRO A 147 -12.79 -1.62 -10.74
N PRO A 148 -12.77 -1.21 -12.03
CA PRO A 148 -11.90 -1.81 -13.05
C PRO A 148 -10.41 -1.64 -12.76
N GLU A 149 -9.99 -0.59 -12.05
CA GLU A 149 -8.60 -0.42 -11.63
C GLU A 149 -8.09 -1.56 -10.73
N CYS A 150 -8.97 -2.27 -10.01
CA CYS A 150 -8.56 -3.42 -9.20
C CYS A 150 -8.30 -4.68 -10.06
N ALA A 151 -8.60 -4.65 -11.36
CA ALA A 151 -8.28 -5.75 -12.29
C ALA A 151 -6.77 -5.97 -12.44
N ASP A 152 -5.96 -4.92 -12.29
CA ASP A 152 -4.49 -4.99 -12.36
C ASP A 152 -3.88 -5.89 -11.26
N PHE A 153 -4.66 -6.30 -10.26
CA PHE A 153 -4.25 -7.35 -9.34
C PHE A 153 -4.12 -8.72 -10.03
N TYR A 154 -5.02 -9.01 -10.97
CA TYR A 154 -5.05 -10.27 -11.72
C TYR A 154 -4.21 -10.21 -13.01
N SER A 155 -4.03 -9.02 -13.57
CA SER A 155 -3.37 -8.81 -14.88
C SER A 155 -2.18 -7.86 -14.82
N SER A 156 -1.50 -7.68 -15.97
CA SER A 156 -0.54 -6.59 -16.13
C SER A 156 -1.20 -5.23 -16.08
N PRO A 157 -0.52 -4.22 -15.48
CA PRO A 157 -0.99 -2.85 -15.57
C PRO A 157 -1.28 -2.53 -17.03
N THR A 158 -2.42 -1.90 -17.28
CA THR A 158 -2.82 -1.49 -18.64
C THR A 158 -1.81 -0.57 -19.31
N SER A 159 -1.02 0.17 -18.52
CA SER A 159 0.06 1.04 -18.99
C SER A 159 1.39 0.33 -19.22
N ALA A 160 1.51 -0.97 -18.95
CA ALA A 160 2.76 -1.69 -19.19
C ALA A 160 3.18 -1.59 -20.67
N THR A 161 4.49 -1.51 -20.92
CA THR A 161 5.08 -1.48 -22.27
C THR A 161 5.71 -2.81 -22.66
N GLN A 162 6.27 -3.54 -21.68
CA GLN A 162 6.77 -4.89 -21.83
C GLN A 162 6.35 -5.74 -20.65
N THR A 163 6.12 -7.03 -20.91
CA THR A 163 5.80 -8.01 -19.88
C THR A 163 6.64 -9.27 -20.06
N ALA A 164 7.05 -9.88 -18.96
CA ALA A 164 7.70 -11.18 -18.98
C ALA A 164 7.05 -12.07 -17.94
N THR A 165 6.76 -13.32 -18.27
CA THR A 165 6.11 -14.25 -17.35
C THR A 165 6.82 -15.60 -17.31
N ALA A 166 6.88 -16.18 -16.13
CA ALA A 166 7.27 -17.56 -15.89
C ALA A 166 6.19 -18.20 -15.01
N THR A 167 5.56 -19.28 -15.49
CA THR A 167 4.42 -19.93 -14.84
C THR A 167 4.62 -21.44 -14.79
N LEU A 168 4.40 -22.02 -13.61
CA LEU A 168 4.27 -23.46 -13.41
C LEU A 168 2.87 -23.76 -12.88
N ALA A 169 2.08 -24.52 -13.65
CA ALA A 169 0.73 -24.92 -13.28
C ALA A 169 0.60 -26.44 -13.17
N LYS A 170 -0.04 -26.91 -12.10
CA LYS A 170 -0.16 -28.32 -11.75
C LYS A 170 -1.55 -28.66 -11.30
N LEU A 171 -2.11 -29.71 -11.90
CA LEU A 171 -3.33 -30.32 -11.41
C LEU A 171 -2.95 -31.29 -10.28
N GLN A 172 -3.48 -31.05 -9.08
CA GLN A 172 -3.22 -31.83 -7.88
C GLN A 172 -4.53 -32.37 -7.28
N PRO A 173 -4.50 -33.37 -6.39
CA PRO A 173 -5.66 -33.73 -5.59
C PRO A 173 -6.15 -32.48 -4.82
N GLY A 174 -7.40 -32.07 -5.05
CA GLY A 174 -7.97 -30.86 -4.44
C GLY A 174 -8.17 -29.70 -5.41
N GLY A 175 -7.40 -29.61 -6.51
CA GLY A 175 -7.57 -28.51 -7.46
C GLY A 175 -6.40 -28.27 -8.42
N LEU A 176 -6.46 -27.13 -9.10
CA LEU A 176 -5.36 -26.59 -9.87
C LEU A 176 -4.55 -25.66 -8.97
N HIS A 177 -3.28 -26.00 -8.75
CA HIS A 177 -2.30 -25.14 -8.13
C HIS A 177 -1.43 -24.51 -9.22
N SER A 178 -1.19 -23.20 -9.15
CA SER A 178 -0.28 -22.53 -10.07
C SER A 178 0.52 -21.47 -9.37
N MET A 179 1.82 -21.43 -9.68
CA MET A 179 2.71 -20.35 -9.26
C MET A 179 3.23 -19.61 -10.47
N ARG A 180 3.39 -18.30 -10.32
CA ARG A 180 3.82 -17.41 -11.38
C ARG A 180 4.75 -16.34 -10.86
N VAL A 181 5.72 -15.98 -11.69
CA VAL A 181 6.43 -14.71 -11.62
C VAL A 181 6.10 -13.91 -12.87
N ARG A 182 5.82 -12.63 -12.66
CA ARG A 182 5.51 -11.67 -13.71
C ARG A 182 6.32 -10.40 -13.51
N LEU A 183 6.95 -9.97 -14.59
CA LEU A 183 7.70 -8.73 -14.68
C LEU A 183 6.93 -7.80 -15.61
N ALA A 184 6.84 -6.52 -15.25
CA ALA A 184 6.28 -5.50 -16.12
C ALA A 184 7.10 -4.22 -16.06
N LEU A 185 7.44 -3.68 -17.23
CA LEU A 185 7.89 -2.30 -17.36
C LEU A 185 6.65 -1.45 -17.60
N THR A 186 6.45 -0.46 -16.73
CA THR A 186 5.33 0.48 -16.84
C THR A 186 5.84 1.91 -16.56
N PRO A 187 5.42 2.91 -17.37
CA PRO A 187 5.74 4.30 -17.10
C PRO A 187 5.03 4.79 -15.83
N ASP A 188 3.84 4.26 -15.55
CA ASP A 188 3.09 4.57 -14.35
C ASP A 188 3.53 3.62 -13.24
N ARG A 189 4.15 4.17 -12.19
CA ARG A 189 4.55 3.40 -11.00
C ARG A 189 3.62 3.74 -9.83
N PRO A 190 2.38 3.23 -9.81
CA PRO A 190 1.47 3.48 -8.70
C PRO A 190 2.08 2.99 -7.38
N ASN A 191 1.77 3.70 -6.29
CA ASN A 191 2.15 3.26 -4.96
C ASN A 191 1.37 1.97 -4.62
N LEU A 192 2.07 0.85 -4.54
CA LEU A 192 1.45 -0.48 -4.34
C LEU A 192 0.67 -0.57 -3.04
N LYS A 193 1.16 0.06 -1.97
CA LYS A 193 0.47 0.06 -0.68
C LYS A 193 -0.86 0.82 -0.78
N ALA A 194 -0.85 2.02 -1.37
CA ALA A 194 -2.06 2.78 -1.61
C ALA A 194 -3.02 2.06 -2.56
N PHE A 195 -2.50 1.30 -3.53
CA PHE A 195 -3.30 0.47 -4.42
C PHE A 195 -4.01 -0.66 -3.66
N VAL A 196 -3.29 -1.38 -2.79
CA VAL A 196 -3.88 -2.43 -1.93
C VAL A 196 -4.90 -1.84 -0.97
N ASP A 197 -4.62 -0.68 -0.36
CA ASP A 197 -5.56 0.00 0.54
C ASP A 197 -6.85 0.41 -0.18
N LYS A 198 -6.77 0.78 -1.47
CA LYS A 198 -7.94 1.11 -2.29
C LYS A 198 -8.74 -0.14 -2.70
N CYS A 199 -8.07 -1.25 -2.96
CA CYS A 199 -8.68 -2.50 -3.47
C CYS A 199 -8.89 -3.57 -2.37
N GLN A 200 -9.06 -3.17 -1.10
CA GLN A 200 -9.31 -4.10 0.02
C GLN A 200 -10.58 -4.95 -0.15
N SER A 201 -11.61 -4.38 -0.79
CA SER A 201 -12.83 -5.10 -1.14
C SER A 201 -13.30 -4.69 -2.53
N PHE A 202 -13.52 -5.65 -3.41
CA PHE A 202 -14.03 -5.40 -4.75
C PHE A 202 -14.90 -6.56 -5.23
N ARG A 203 -15.66 -6.34 -6.30
CA ARG A 203 -16.51 -7.37 -6.87
C ARG A 203 -15.86 -7.93 -8.11
N GLN A 204 -15.88 -9.25 -8.24
CA GLN A 204 -15.53 -9.90 -9.49
C GLN A 204 -16.76 -10.63 -10.03
N THR A 205 -16.93 -10.62 -11.35
CA THR A 205 -17.97 -11.37 -12.05
C THR A 205 -17.32 -12.25 -13.09
N PHE A 206 -17.53 -13.56 -12.98
CA PHE A 206 -17.05 -14.53 -13.94
C PHE A 206 -18.20 -15.04 -14.81
N GLU A 207 -18.05 -14.96 -16.13
CA GLU A 207 -19.05 -15.47 -17.07
C GLU A 207 -18.59 -16.77 -17.73
N ALA A 208 -19.37 -17.84 -17.63
CA ALA A 208 -19.09 -19.09 -18.31
C ALA A 208 -20.37 -19.81 -18.72
N GLY A 209 -20.47 -20.20 -19.99
CA GLY A 209 -21.60 -20.97 -20.51
C GLY A 209 -22.96 -20.27 -20.33
N GLY A 210 -23.01 -18.95 -20.43
CA GLY A 210 -24.22 -18.15 -20.26
C GLY A 210 -24.67 -17.96 -18.81
N ARG A 211 -23.85 -18.34 -17.83
CA ARG A 211 -24.05 -18.05 -16.40
C ARG A 211 -23.02 -17.05 -15.92
N SER A 212 -23.45 -16.07 -15.15
CA SER A 212 -22.57 -15.15 -14.43
C SER A 212 -22.55 -15.50 -12.95
N VAL A 213 -21.35 -15.54 -12.37
CA VAL A 213 -21.13 -15.72 -10.94
C VAL A 213 -20.40 -14.49 -10.42
N THR A 214 -21.10 -13.69 -9.63
CA THR A 214 -20.48 -12.56 -8.92
C THR A 214 -20.02 -13.02 -7.55
N THR A 215 -18.77 -12.68 -7.19
CA THR A 215 -18.17 -12.96 -5.90
C THR A 215 -17.61 -11.67 -5.31
N ASP A 216 -17.89 -11.42 -4.03
CA ASP A 216 -17.22 -10.39 -3.26
C ASP A 216 -15.83 -10.89 -2.87
N ILE A 217 -14.82 -10.10 -3.20
CA ILE A 217 -13.42 -10.41 -2.96
C ILE A 217 -12.91 -9.54 -1.82
N GLN A 218 -12.26 -10.20 -0.86
CA GLN A 218 -11.56 -9.54 0.22
C GLN A 218 -10.06 -9.72 0.04
N LEU A 219 -9.35 -8.61 -0.10
CA LEU A 219 -7.90 -8.55 -0.17
C LEU A 219 -7.36 -8.17 1.21
N SER A 220 -6.57 -9.05 1.80
CA SER A 220 -5.96 -8.84 3.12
C SER A 220 -4.44 -8.84 3.00
N PRO A 221 -3.70 -8.17 3.91
CA PRO A 221 -2.27 -8.35 4.02
C PRO A 221 -1.92 -9.82 4.28
N LEU A 222 -0.86 -10.30 3.64
CA LEU A 222 -0.28 -11.61 3.92
C LEU A 222 0.93 -11.40 4.85
N ASP A 223 0.87 -11.97 6.05
CA ASP A 223 2.00 -11.98 6.98
C ASP A 223 2.90 -13.18 6.64
N ALA A 224 4.07 -12.91 6.10
CA ALA A 224 5.04 -13.93 5.72
C ALA A 224 6.47 -13.43 6.02
N GLU A 225 7.25 -14.27 6.70
CA GLU A 225 8.64 -13.96 7.02
C GLU A 225 9.48 -13.89 5.74
N GLY A 226 10.39 -12.91 5.66
CA GLY A 226 11.30 -12.76 4.52
C GLY A 226 10.76 -11.94 3.35
N VAL A 227 9.53 -11.40 3.44
CA VAL A 227 9.04 -10.37 2.51
C VAL A 227 9.89 -9.10 2.69
N PRO A 228 10.51 -8.56 1.63
CA PRO A 228 11.27 -7.32 1.75
C PRO A 228 10.37 -6.15 2.16
N PRO A 229 10.85 -5.20 2.99
CA PRO A 229 10.03 -4.12 3.54
C PRO A 229 9.49 -3.12 2.50
N TRP A 230 10.06 -3.12 1.29
CA TRP A 230 9.62 -2.31 0.16
C TRP A 230 8.58 -3.01 -0.73
N ALA A 231 8.32 -4.30 -0.48
CA ALA A 231 7.33 -5.09 -1.19
C ALA A 231 6.02 -5.17 -0.39
N VAL A 232 4.93 -5.49 -1.08
CA VAL A 232 3.60 -5.66 -0.49
C VAL A 232 3.13 -7.10 -0.74
N ALA A 233 2.84 -7.81 0.35
CA ALA A 233 2.30 -9.16 0.34
C ALA A 233 0.81 -9.13 0.69
N THR A 234 -0.01 -9.84 -0.09
CA THR A 234 -1.46 -9.87 0.05
C THR A 234 -2.01 -11.27 -0.21
N VAL A 235 -3.18 -11.55 0.35
CA VAL A 235 -3.95 -12.76 0.11
C VAL A 235 -5.39 -12.39 -0.21
N ILE A 236 -5.93 -13.03 -1.24
CA ILE A 236 -7.34 -13.02 -1.57
C ILE A 236 -7.98 -14.27 -0.98
N THR A 237 -9.02 -14.06 -0.18
CA THR A 237 -9.95 -15.10 0.22
C THR A 237 -11.30 -14.80 -0.42
N SER A 238 -11.79 -15.70 -1.28
CA SER A 238 -13.13 -15.59 -1.87
C SER A 238 -14.12 -16.48 -1.13
N SER A 239 -15.20 -15.91 -0.59
CA SER A 239 -16.34 -16.69 -0.11
C SER A 239 -17.52 -16.44 -1.05
N SER A 240 -17.76 -17.37 -1.98
CA SER A 240 -18.96 -17.26 -2.83
C SER A 240 -20.21 -17.56 -1.99
N LYS A 241 -21.10 -16.57 -1.83
CA LYS A 241 -22.43 -16.80 -1.21
C LYS A 241 -23.39 -17.55 -2.14
N ALA A 242 -23.01 -17.78 -3.40
CA ALA A 242 -23.89 -18.26 -4.46
C ALA A 242 -23.32 -19.49 -5.20
N ALA A 243 -23.24 -20.65 -4.54
CA ALA A 243 -23.19 -21.93 -5.26
C ALA A 243 -23.70 -23.08 -4.38
N ILE A 244 -24.99 -23.38 -4.53
CA ILE A 244 -25.60 -24.61 -4.04
C ILE A 244 -24.93 -25.79 -4.78
N ARG A 245 -24.06 -26.53 -4.07
CA ARG A 245 -23.66 -27.96 -4.18
C ARG A 245 -22.15 -28.25 -4.14
N LEU A 246 -21.25 -27.32 -4.45
CA LEU A 246 -19.78 -27.52 -4.33
C LEU A 246 -19.09 -26.16 -4.16
N PRO A 247 -18.50 -25.82 -2.99
CA PRO A 247 -17.80 -24.55 -2.81
C PRO A 247 -16.44 -24.61 -3.50
N ILE A 248 -16.35 -24.08 -4.73
CA ILE A 248 -15.06 -23.77 -5.33
C ILE A 248 -14.53 -22.54 -4.59
N ALA A 249 -13.39 -22.69 -3.92
CA ALA A 249 -12.68 -21.58 -3.32
C ALA A 249 -11.47 -21.25 -4.19
N ILE A 250 -11.25 -19.95 -4.38
CA ILE A 250 -10.04 -19.43 -5.00
C ILE A 250 -9.29 -18.72 -3.88
N THR A 251 -8.10 -19.22 -3.60
CA THR A 251 -7.11 -18.54 -2.75
C THR A 251 -5.97 -18.10 -3.63
N ALA A 252 -5.63 -16.81 -3.55
CA ALA A 252 -4.55 -16.23 -4.32
C ALA A 252 -3.67 -15.40 -3.40
N SER A 253 -2.42 -15.80 -3.26
CA SER A 253 -1.40 -15.06 -2.50
C SER A 253 -0.46 -14.37 -3.48
N THR A 254 -0.19 -13.09 -3.26
CA THR A 254 0.62 -12.27 -4.15
C THR A 254 1.64 -11.46 -3.38
N ILE A 255 2.89 -11.43 -3.85
CA ILE A 255 3.93 -10.51 -3.41
C ILE A 255 4.28 -9.60 -4.59
N SER A 256 4.23 -8.28 -4.37
CA SER A 256 4.46 -7.29 -5.41
C SER A 256 5.43 -6.21 -4.96
N GLY A 257 6.27 -5.71 -5.86
CA GLY A 257 7.22 -4.66 -5.55
C GLY A 257 7.92 -4.10 -6.77
N TYR A 258 8.43 -2.87 -6.66
CA TYR A 258 9.24 -2.26 -7.72
C TYR A 258 10.73 -2.48 -7.45
N TYR A 259 11.41 -3.23 -8.32
CA TYR A 259 12.85 -3.47 -8.23
C TYR A 259 13.55 -3.02 -9.51
N ARG A 260 14.56 -2.14 -9.38
CA ARG A 260 15.22 -1.48 -10.52
C ARG A 260 14.23 -0.94 -11.56
N GLY A 261 13.09 -0.39 -11.11
CA GLY A 261 12.06 0.17 -11.98
C GLY A 261 11.11 -0.83 -12.66
N VAL A 262 11.31 -2.13 -12.44
CA VAL A 262 10.45 -3.21 -12.91
C VAL A 262 9.41 -3.53 -11.84
N LEU A 263 8.14 -3.63 -12.21
CA LEU A 263 7.12 -4.23 -11.35
C LEU A 263 7.32 -5.74 -11.33
N VAL A 264 7.66 -6.29 -10.17
CA VAL A 264 7.79 -7.72 -9.92
C VAL A 264 6.56 -8.19 -9.17
N VAL A 265 5.88 -9.20 -9.70
CA VAL A 265 4.71 -9.82 -9.08
C VAL A 265 4.90 -11.33 -9.05
N ALA A 266 5.03 -11.90 -7.85
CA ALA A 266 4.96 -13.33 -7.64
C ALA A 266 3.55 -13.68 -7.13
N THR A 267 2.93 -14.70 -7.71
CA THR A 267 1.58 -15.13 -7.35
C THR A 267 1.53 -16.64 -7.16
N SER A 268 0.85 -17.10 -6.11
CA SER A 268 0.41 -18.48 -5.90
C SER A 268 -1.10 -18.52 -5.92
N ASN A 269 -1.67 -19.35 -6.79
CA ASN A 269 -3.11 -19.52 -6.94
C ASN A 269 -3.49 -20.97 -6.73
N ASP A 270 -4.47 -21.17 -5.86
CA ASP A 270 -5.11 -22.46 -5.58
C ASP A 270 -6.59 -22.36 -5.94
N ILE A 271 -6.98 -23.13 -6.94
CA ILE A 271 -8.36 -23.21 -7.43
C ILE A 271 -8.86 -24.62 -7.20
N GLY A 272 -9.73 -24.79 -6.21
CA GLY A 272 -10.10 -26.13 -5.75
C GLY A 272 -11.37 -26.20 -4.93
N LEU A 273 -11.74 -27.42 -4.55
CA LEU A 273 -12.78 -27.69 -3.56
C LEU A 273 -12.11 -27.74 -2.20
N ARG A 274 -12.38 -26.77 -1.31
CA ARG A 274 -11.81 -26.77 0.04
C ARG A 274 -12.60 -27.68 0.96
N THR A 275 -11.90 -28.53 1.72
CA THR A 275 -12.47 -29.45 2.70
C THR A 275 -11.71 -29.38 4.04
N GLY A 276 -11.92 -28.34 4.83
CA GLY A 276 -11.55 -28.32 6.25
C GLY A 276 -10.06 -28.14 6.59
N ASN A 277 -9.71 -28.45 7.85
CA ASN A 277 -8.51 -28.00 8.60
C ASN A 277 -7.11 -28.23 7.99
N ASP A 278 -6.94 -29.03 6.94
CA ASP A 278 -5.63 -29.25 6.28
C ASP A 278 -5.13 -28.00 5.54
N ASP A 279 -6.03 -27.05 5.33
CA ASP A 279 -5.87 -25.80 4.60
C ASP A 279 -4.79 -24.83 5.17
N ALA A 280 -4.58 -24.78 6.49
CA ALA A 280 -3.74 -23.76 7.11
C ALA A 280 -2.23 -24.05 6.96
N ASP A 281 -1.84 -25.32 7.04
CA ASP A 281 -0.45 -25.74 6.88
C ASP A 281 -0.02 -25.61 5.40
N ASP A 282 -0.92 -25.95 4.48
CA ASP A 282 -0.71 -25.78 3.04
C ASP A 282 -0.60 -24.29 2.67
N ASP A 283 -1.49 -23.43 3.20
CA ASP A 283 -1.44 -21.98 2.96
C ASP A 283 -0.11 -21.37 3.47
N ALA A 284 0.42 -21.84 4.61
CA ALA A 284 1.71 -21.41 5.16
C ALA A 284 2.91 -21.88 4.31
N ALA A 285 2.93 -23.15 3.91
CA ALA A 285 3.98 -23.70 3.05
C ALA A 285 4.00 -23.00 1.67
N ASN A 286 2.82 -22.69 1.13
CA ASN A 286 2.68 -21.93 -0.11
C ASN A 286 3.19 -20.49 0.05
N ALA A 287 2.94 -19.84 1.19
CA ALA A 287 3.47 -18.50 1.48
C ALA A 287 5.01 -18.49 1.54
N GLU A 288 5.63 -19.46 2.22
CA GLU A 288 7.09 -19.58 2.27
C GLU A 288 7.70 -19.80 0.87
N ALA A 289 7.11 -20.73 0.10
CA ALA A 289 7.55 -20.99 -1.26
C ALA A 289 7.40 -19.75 -2.16
N LEU A 290 6.34 -18.96 -1.97
CA LEU A 290 6.10 -17.71 -2.69
C LEU A 290 7.14 -16.64 -2.35
N VAL A 291 7.47 -16.47 -1.07
CA VAL A 291 8.54 -15.54 -0.63
C VAL A 291 9.88 -15.94 -1.23
N LYS A 292 10.23 -17.22 -1.18
CA LYS A 292 11.46 -17.74 -1.76
C LYS A 292 11.54 -17.47 -3.26
N LEU A 293 10.44 -17.74 -3.99
CA LEU A 293 10.35 -17.50 -5.43
C LEU A 293 10.51 -16.01 -5.76
N PHE A 294 9.84 -15.13 -5.02
CA PHE A 294 9.97 -13.69 -5.18
C PHE A 294 11.41 -13.22 -4.97
N ASN A 295 12.03 -13.61 -3.85
CA ASN A 295 13.41 -13.21 -3.54
C ASN A 295 14.42 -13.76 -4.56
N THR A 296 14.23 -14.99 -5.05
CA THR A 296 15.06 -15.56 -6.13
C THR A 296 14.93 -14.74 -7.42
N GLN A 297 13.73 -14.25 -7.74
CA GLN A 297 13.53 -13.36 -8.87
C GLN A 297 14.24 -12.01 -8.68
N ILE A 298 14.26 -11.48 -7.46
CA ILE A 298 14.99 -10.24 -7.16
C ILE A 298 16.49 -10.43 -7.36
N GLU A 299 17.06 -11.53 -6.88
CA GLU A 299 18.48 -11.87 -7.12
C GLU A 299 18.80 -11.95 -8.62
N LYS A 300 17.89 -12.52 -9.41
CA LYS A 300 18.06 -12.61 -10.87
C LYS A 300 18.04 -11.23 -11.55
N LEU A 301 17.18 -10.31 -11.11
CA LEU A 301 17.16 -8.92 -11.59
C LEU A 301 18.38 -8.12 -11.10
N GLU A 302 18.89 -8.40 -9.92
CA GLU A 302 20.10 -7.76 -9.42
C GLU A 302 21.32 -8.27 -10.18
N ALA A 303 21.38 -9.54 -10.57
CA ALA A 303 22.46 -10.09 -11.40
C ALA A 303 22.42 -9.60 -12.86
N ALA A 304 21.25 -9.14 -13.33
CA ALA A 304 21.08 -8.59 -14.67
C ALA A 304 21.97 -7.35 -14.91
N PRO A 305 22.42 -7.12 -16.16
CA PRO A 305 23.27 -5.99 -16.52
C PRO A 305 22.68 -4.62 -16.18
#